data_AF-A0A699W8Z0-F1
#
_entry.id   AF-A0A699W8Z0-F1
#
_cell.length_a   1.000
_cell.length_b   1.000
_cell.length_c   1.000
_cell.angle_alpha   90.00
_cell.angle_beta   90.00
_cell.angle_gamma   90.00
#
_symmetry.space_group_name_H-M   'P 1'
#
loop_
_entity.id
_entity.type
_entity.pdbx_description
1 polymer ?
#
loop_
_entity_poly.entity_id
_entity_poly.type
_entity_poly.pdbx_seq_one_letter_code
_entity_poly.pdbx_strand_id
1 'polypeptide(L)'
;RGTVWFGEFAVPFIRLRPYILQRRREYRLPNGQVAFIPDEWFTDYLELFAFAEETEGQPLALRRHHLSLINDLEQDNLATVTLTRRLEKLRDFAAVEDRPLPVGFRGTLRPYQQAGYNWLRFVQDYHLGGCLADDMGLGKSVQTL
;
A
#
# COMPACT_ATOMS: atom_id res chain seq x y z
N ARG A 1 -11.21 -10.87 -9.94
CA ARG A 1 -10.60 -11.92 -10.82
C ARG A 1 -10.84 -11.47 -12.26
N GLY A 2 -9.85 -10.85 -12.90
CA GLY A 2 -9.98 -10.36 -14.28
C GLY A 2 -9.78 -11.49 -15.29
N THR A 3 -10.62 -11.55 -16.32
CA THR A 3 -10.46 -12.44 -17.48
C THR A 3 -10.29 -11.55 -18.70
N VAL A 4 -9.28 -11.84 -19.51
CA VAL A 4 -9.06 -11.15 -20.79
C VAL A 4 -9.32 -12.10 -21.94
N TRP A 5 -9.81 -11.54 -23.05
CA TRP A 5 -10.20 -12.31 -24.22
C TRP A 5 -9.20 -12.06 -25.35
N PHE A 6 -8.61 -13.13 -25.84
CA PHE A 6 -7.80 -13.11 -27.07
C PHE A 6 -8.60 -13.82 -28.16
N GLY A 7 -9.37 -13.05 -28.92
CA GLY A 7 -10.39 -13.61 -29.81
C GLY A 7 -11.44 -14.39 -29.02
N GLU A 8 -11.57 -15.68 -29.29
CA GLU A 8 -12.49 -16.60 -28.61
C GLU A 8 -11.93 -17.21 -27.31
N PHE A 9 -10.64 -16.98 -27.00
CA PHE A 9 -9.99 -17.59 -25.85
C PHE A 9 -10.08 -16.71 -24.60
N ALA A 10 -10.75 -17.21 -23.57
CA ALA A 10 -10.76 -16.63 -22.24
C ALA A 10 -9.48 -17.02 -21.47
N VAL A 11 -8.66 -16.03 -21.14
CA VAL A 11 -7.42 -16.20 -20.36
C VAL A 11 -7.56 -15.46 -19.03
N PRO A 12 -7.43 -16.15 -17.88
CA PRO A 12 -7.35 -15.47 -16.59
C PRO A 12 -6.16 -14.51 -16.59
N PHE A 13 -6.38 -13.23 -16.27
CA PHE A 13 -5.36 -12.19 -16.37
C PHE A 13 -4.11 -12.50 -15.55
N ILE A 14 -4.28 -13.16 -14.40
CA ILE A 14 -3.19 -13.62 -13.54
C ILE A 14 -2.19 -14.54 -14.26
N ARG A 15 -2.61 -15.29 -15.29
CA ARG A 15 -1.71 -16.13 -16.09
C ARG A 15 -0.71 -15.31 -16.91
N LEU A 16 -0.97 -14.02 -17.12
CA LEU A 16 -0.09 -13.10 -17.84
C LEU A 16 1.00 -12.52 -16.93
N ARG A 17 0.88 -12.66 -15.61
CA ARG A 17 1.87 -12.19 -14.64
C ARG A 17 3.33 -12.53 -15.03
N PRO A 18 3.71 -13.80 -15.28
CA PRO A 18 5.10 -14.11 -15.63
C PRO A 18 5.54 -13.47 -16.96
N TYR A 19 4.62 -13.25 -17.88
CA TYR A 19 4.90 -12.61 -19.17
C TYR A 19 5.15 -11.12 -18.99
N ILE A 20 4.33 -10.45 -18.17
CA ILE A 20 4.48 -9.03 -17.86
C ILE A 20 5.78 -8.78 -17.09
N LEU A 21 6.09 -9.61 -16.09
CA LEU A 21 7.34 -9.53 -15.34
C LEU A 21 8.60 -9.74 -16.21
N GLN A 22 8.52 -10.66 -17.17
CA GLN A 22 9.62 -10.94 -18.10
C GLN A 22 9.63 -10.03 -19.33
N ARG A 23 8.70 -9.07 -19.43
CA ARG A 23 8.48 -8.22 -20.61
C ARG A 23 8.32 -9.02 -21.91
N ARG A 24 7.74 -10.21 -21.82
CA ARG A 24 7.48 -11.09 -22.95
C ARG A 24 6.09 -10.80 -23.52
N ARG A 25 6.06 -10.30 -24.76
CA ARG A 25 4.82 -9.87 -25.45
C ARG A 25 4.00 -11.01 -26.02
N GLU A 26 4.62 -12.18 -26.22
CA GLU A 26 4.02 -13.31 -26.91
C GLU A 26 3.47 -14.35 -25.92
N TYR A 27 2.15 -14.51 -25.93
CA TYR A 27 1.41 -15.51 -25.17
C TYR A 27 0.86 -16.61 -26.11
N ARG A 28 1.17 -17.88 -25.84
CA ARG A 28 0.71 -18.98 -26.70
C ARG A 28 -0.67 -19.47 -26.29
N LEU A 29 -1.62 -19.44 -27.22
CA LEU A 29 -2.99 -19.89 -27.02
C LEU A 29 -3.11 -21.43 -27.17
N PRO A 30 -4.20 -22.05 -26.64
CA PRO A 30 -4.41 -23.50 -26.73
C PRO A 30 -4.45 -24.06 -28.16
N ASN A 31 -4.87 -23.24 -29.13
CA ASN A 31 -4.89 -23.61 -30.55
C ASN A 31 -3.51 -23.48 -31.25
N GLY A 32 -2.46 -23.11 -30.51
CA GLY A 32 -1.10 -22.92 -31.03
C GLY A 32 -0.82 -21.53 -31.61
N GLN A 33 -1.83 -20.67 -31.76
CA GLN A 33 -1.65 -19.28 -32.17
C GLN A 33 -0.96 -18.45 -31.08
N VAL A 34 -0.43 -17.29 -31.46
CA VAL A 34 0.23 -16.36 -30.55
C VAL A 34 -0.66 -15.13 -30.37
N ALA A 35 -1.01 -14.85 -29.12
CA ALA A 35 -1.61 -13.61 -28.69
C ALA A 35 -0.52 -12.60 -28.32
N PHE A 36 -0.71 -11.35 -28.73
CA PHE A 36 0.14 -10.23 -28.32
C PHE A 36 -0.45 -9.54 -27.10
N ILE A 37 0.35 -9.40 -26.06
CA ILE A 37 0.01 -8.63 -24.87
C ILE A 37 0.21 -7.14 -25.19
N PRO A 38 -0.80 -6.27 -24.96
CA PRO A 38 -0.67 -4.82 -25.19
C PRO A 38 0.47 -4.20 -24.38
N ASP A 39 1.16 -3.20 -24.97
CA ASP A 39 2.29 -2.52 -24.31
C ASP A 39 1.87 -1.77 -23.05
N GLU A 40 0.66 -1.19 -23.06
CA GLU A 40 0.05 -0.52 -21.92
C GLU A 40 0.04 -1.42 -20.68
N TRP A 41 -0.20 -2.73 -20.84
CA TRP A 41 -0.26 -3.64 -19.70
C TRP A 41 1.09 -3.86 -19.01
N PHE A 42 2.20 -3.66 -19.74
CA PHE A 42 3.53 -3.69 -19.13
C PHE A 42 3.84 -2.41 -18.37
N THR A 43 3.17 -1.31 -18.69
CA THR A 43 3.28 -0.07 -17.93
C THR A 43 2.37 -0.15 -16.70
N ASP A 44 1.10 -0.50 -16.91
CA ASP A 44 0.04 -0.42 -15.92
C ASP A 44 0.15 -1.47 -14.80
N TYR A 45 0.63 -2.67 -15.12
CA TYR A 45 0.58 -3.81 -14.18
C TYR A 45 1.95 -4.34 -13.75
N LEU A 46 3.06 -3.81 -14.29
CA LEU A 46 4.39 -4.32 -13.96
C LEU A 46 4.72 -4.12 -12.48
N GLU A 47 4.48 -2.93 -11.94
CA GLU A 47 4.73 -2.65 -10.52
C GLU A 47 3.83 -3.50 -9.62
N LEU A 48 2.54 -3.59 -9.95
CA LEU A 48 1.59 -4.45 -9.23
C LEU A 48 2.11 -5.89 -9.15
N PHE A 49 2.50 -6.47 -10.28
CA PHE A 49 2.96 -7.85 -10.30
C PHE A 49 4.34 -8.07 -9.70
N ALA A 50 5.21 -7.05 -9.71
CA ALA A 50 6.54 -7.13 -9.10
C ALA A 50 6.45 -7.14 -7.57
N PHE A 51 5.51 -6.39 -7.00
CA PHE A 51 5.39 -6.19 -5.56
C PHE A 51 4.29 -7.02 -4.88
N ALA A 52 3.35 -7.58 -5.65
CA ALA A 52 2.28 -8.39 -5.08
C ALA A 52 2.76 -9.78 -4.66
N GLU A 53 2.31 -10.21 -3.49
CA GLU A 53 2.43 -11.58 -3.02
C GLU A 53 1.24 -12.38 -3.52
N GLU A 54 1.52 -13.57 -4.06
CA GLU A 54 0.52 -14.50 -4.52
C GLU A 54 0.48 -15.69 -3.59
N THR A 55 -0.70 -15.96 -3.05
CA THR A 55 -0.99 -17.15 -2.27
C THR A 55 -2.14 -17.87 -2.95
N GLU A 56 -2.01 -19.19 -3.12
CA GLU A 56 -2.98 -19.99 -3.84
C GLU A 56 -4.39 -19.84 -3.22
N GLY A 57 -5.38 -19.53 -4.05
CA GLY A 57 -6.76 -19.31 -3.63
C GLY A 57 -7.05 -17.93 -3.01
N GLN A 58 -6.04 -17.08 -2.77
CA GLN A 58 -6.21 -15.74 -2.21
C GLN A 58 -6.05 -14.63 -3.27
N PRO A 59 -6.65 -13.45 -3.05
CA PRO A 59 -6.34 -12.26 -3.85
C PRO A 59 -4.86 -11.88 -3.75
N LEU A 60 -4.37 -11.15 -4.75
CA LEU A 60 -3.04 -10.55 -4.70
C LEU A 60 -2.95 -9.58 -3.51
N ALA A 61 -1.90 -9.73 -2.70
CA ALA A 61 -1.67 -8.89 -1.54
C ALA A 61 -0.44 -8.01 -1.77
N LEU A 62 -0.58 -6.70 -1.57
CA LEU A 62 0.55 -5.76 -1.57
C LEU A 62 1.00 -5.47 -0.14
N ARG A 63 2.32 -5.28 0.05
CA ARG A 63 2.86 -4.81 1.33
C ARG A 63 2.47 -3.36 1.58
N ARG A 64 2.31 -2.99 2.86
CA ARG A 64 1.83 -1.68 3.30
C ARG A 64 2.64 -0.48 2.77
N HIS A 65 3.93 -0.65 2.50
CA HIS A 65 4.78 0.41 1.98
C HIS A 65 4.54 0.72 0.50
N HIS A 66 3.76 -0.11 -0.22
CA HIS A 66 3.30 0.16 -1.59
C HIS A 66 1.93 0.87 -1.63
N LEU A 67 1.56 1.61 -0.57
CA LEU A 67 0.28 2.32 -0.53
C LEU A 67 0.12 3.35 -1.66
N SER A 68 1.22 3.95 -2.14
CA SER A 68 1.17 4.87 -3.29
C SER A 68 0.64 4.19 -4.55
N LEU A 69 1.16 3.00 -4.87
CA LEU A 69 0.75 2.22 -6.03
C LEU A 69 -0.75 1.86 -6.01
N ILE A 70 -1.31 1.65 -4.81
CA ILE A 70 -2.75 1.38 -4.67
C ILE A 70 -3.59 2.56 -5.15
N ASN A 71 -3.17 3.80 -4.86
CA ASN A 71 -3.91 4.98 -5.26
C ASN A 71 -3.91 5.12 -6.79
N ASP A 72 -2.77 4.86 -7.43
CA ASP A 72 -2.63 4.94 -8.89
C ASP A 72 -3.52 3.88 -9.57
N LEU A 73 -3.49 2.64 -9.06
CA LEU A 73 -4.32 1.54 -9.56
C LEU A 73 -5.84 1.77 -9.40
N GLU A 74 -6.27 2.43 -8.31
CA GLU A 74 -7.68 2.83 -8.12
C GLU A 74 -8.06 3.99 -9.03
N GLN A 75 -7.21 5.00 -9.20
CA GLN A 75 -7.47 6.16 -10.07
C GLN A 75 -7.64 5.76 -11.53
N ASP A 76 -6.78 4.86 -12.02
CA ASP A 76 -6.81 4.37 -13.40
C ASP A 76 -7.83 3.22 -13.58
N ASN A 77 -8.57 2.86 -12.52
CA ASN A 77 -9.57 1.78 -12.49
C ASN A 77 -9.02 0.42 -12.98
N LEU A 78 -7.73 0.18 -12.72
CA LEU A 78 -6.99 -1.02 -13.14
C LEU A 78 -7.22 -2.20 -12.19
N ALA A 79 -7.52 -1.91 -10.92
CA ALA A 79 -7.78 -2.94 -9.92
C ALA A 79 -8.83 -2.51 -8.88
N THR A 80 -9.66 -3.45 -8.45
CA THR A 80 -10.46 -3.28 -7.24
C THR A 80 -9.57 -3.56 -6.04
N VAL A 81 -9.34 -2.54 -5.21
CA VAL A 81 -8.51 -2.67 -4.02
C VAL A 81 -9.37 -2.83 -2.76
N THR A 82 -8.87 -3.60 -1.80
CA THR A 82 -9.47 -3.71 -0.47
C THR A 82 -8.41 -3.40 0.56
N LEU A 83 -8.62 -2.32 1.30
CA LEU A 83 -7.72 -1.89 2.36
C LEU A 83 -8.29 -2.30 3.72
N THR A 84 -7.40 -2.48 4.70
CA THR A 84 -7.87 -2.58 6.09
C THR A 84 -8.34 -1.21 6.55
N ARG A 85 -9.31 -1.16 7.48
CA ARG A 85 -9.82 0.11 8.07
C ARG A 85 -8.72 1.03 8.60
N ARG A 86 -7.60 0.47 9.07
CA ARG A 86 -6.44 1.25 9.53
C ARG A 86 -5.69 1.90 8.35
N LEU A 87 -5.54 1.20 7.23
CA LEU A 87 -4.90 1.77 6.03
C LEU A 87 -5.79 2.81 5.37
N GLU A 88 -7.11 2.63 5.37
CA GLU A 88 -8.05 3.65 4.88
C GLU A 88 -7.89 4.96 5.66
N LYS A 89 -7.88 4.90 7.01
CA LYS A 89 -7.65 6.08 7.84
C LYS A 89 -6.27 6.73 7.64
N LEU A 90 -5.25 5.94 7.30
CA LEU A 90 -3.93 6.46 6.99
C LEU A 90 -3.90 7.14 5.61
N ARG A 91 -4.65 6.62 4.63
CA ARG A 91 -4.83 7.23 3.32
C ARG A 91 -5.58 8.55 3.42
N ASP A 92 -6.63 8.60 4.22
CA ASP A 92 -7.48 9.78 4.41
C ASP A 92 -6.97 10.68 5.55
N PHE A 93 -5.68 10.57 5.89
CA PHE A 93 -5.07 11.30 6.99
C PHE A 93 -5.01 12.80 6.69
N ALA A 94 -5.75 13.60 7.48
CA ALA A 94 -5.74 15.05 7.38
C ALA A 94 -4.92 15.72 8.50
N ALA A 95 -4.98 15.18 9.72
CA ALA A 95 -4.32 15.75 10.89
C ALA A 95 -4.13 14.69 12.00
N VAL A 96 -3.12 14.91 12.84
CA VAL A 96 -2.94 14.13 14.08
C VAL A 96 -3.93 14.65 15.13
N GLU A 97 -4.77 13.77 15.65
CA GLU A 97 -5.72 14.09 16.73
C GLU A 97 -5.00 14.32 18.07
N ASP A 98 -5.56 15.24 18.88
CA ASP A 98 -5.11 15.42 20.26
C ASP A 98 -5.40 14.18 21.11
N ARG A 99 -4.38 13.72 21.84
CA ARG A 99 -4.48 12.56 22.72
C ARG A 99 -4.35 12.96 24.19
N PRO A 100 -5.23 12.45 25.07
CA PRO A 100 -5.07 12.67 26.50
C PRO A 100 -3.78 12.01 26.97
N LEU A 101 -3.10 12.67 27.89
CA LEU A 101 -1.90 12.13 28.53
C LEU A 101 -2.26 10.85 29.33
N PRO A 102 -1.32 9.90 29.45
CA PRO A 102 -1.59 8.64 30.12
C PRO A 102 -1.90 8.86 31.61
N VAL A 103 -2.75 7.99 32.15
CA VAL A 103 -3.13 8.02 33.57
C VAL A 103 -1.88 7.86 34.42
N GLY A 104 -1.58 8.86 35.25
CA GLY A 104 -0.39 8.88 36.11
C GLY A 104 0.74 9.79 35.63
N PHE A 105 0.63 10.42 34.46
CA PHE A 105 1.55 11.48 34.05
C PHE A 105 1.52 12.66 35.03
N ARG A 106 2.68 13.07 35.52
CA ARG A 106 2.84 14.19 36.46
C ARG A 106 3.57 15.34 35.77
N GLY A 107 2.82 16.35 35.34
CA GLY A 107 3.36 17.55 34.71
C GLY A 107 2.41 18.12 33.66
N THR A 108 2.87 19.15 32.96
CA THR A 108 2.17 19.72 31.79
C THR A 108 3.12 19.76 30.61
N LEU A 109 2.72 19.17 29.49
CA LEU A 109 3.48 19.25 28.26
C LEU A 109 3.35 20.66 27.66
N ARG A 110 4.46 21.18 27.13
CA ARG A 110 4.39 22.36 26.24
C ARG A 110 3.65 21.99 24.94
N PRO A 111 3.05 22.95 24.21
CA PRO A 111 2.27 22.65 23.01
C PRO A 111 3.01 21.78 21.98
N TYR A 112 4.30 22.04 21.75
CA TYR A 112 5.10 21.24 20.82
C TYR A 112 5.37 19.81 21.34
N GLN A 113 5.47 19.62 22.66
CA GLN A 113 5.65 18.30 23.27
C GLN A 113 4.37 17.48 23.22
N GLN A 114 3.21 18.14 23.38
CA GLN A 114 1.91 17.51 23.16
C GLN A 114 1.76 17.08 21.70
N ALA A 115 2.17 17.92 20.74
CA ALA A 115 2.17 17.56 19.32
C ALA A 115 3.07 16.34 19.03
N GLY A 116 4.29 16.31 19.59
CA GLY A 116 5.19 15.15 19.46
C GLY A 116 4.62 13.88 20.10
N TYR A 117 4.01 13.99 21.28
CA TYR A 117 3.30 12.88 21.93
C TYR A 117 2.13 12.36 21.07
N ASN A 118 1.27 13.26 20.58
CA ASN A 118 0.15 12.90 19.71
C ASN A 118 0.64 12.16 18.46
N TRP A 119 1.73 12.64 17.85
CA TRP A 119 2.34 12.01 16.68
C TRP A 119 2.88 10.60 16.99
N LEU A 120 3.57 10.42 18.12
CA LEU A 120 4.04 9.10 18.55
C LEU A 120 2.88 8.12 18.79
N ARG A 121 1.79 8.58 19.42
CA ARG A 121 0.57 7.78 19.62
C ARG A 121 -0.06 7.40 18.29
N PHE A 122 -0.11 8.33 17.34
CA PHE A 122 -0.57 8.07 15.98
C PHE A 122 0.28 6.99 15.31
N VAL A 123 1.60 7.15 15.26
CA VAL A 123 2.53 6.18 14.66
C VAL A 123 2.34 4.79 15.28
N GLN A 124 2.18 4.71 16.61
CA GLN A 124 1.92 3.49 17.34
C GLN A 124 0.57 2.83 16.94
N ASP A 125 -0.52 3.60 16.90
CA ASP A 125 -1.85 3.09 16.54
C ASP A 125 -1.87 2.47 15.14
N TYR A 126 -1.13 3.06 14.20
CA TYR A 126 -0.96 2.55 12.84
C TYR A 126 0.16 1.52 12.69
N HIS A 127 0.85 1.11 13.77
CA HIS A 127 1.96 0.15 13.72
C HIS A 127 3.00 0.55 12.67
N LEU A 128 3.33 1.83 12.64
CA LEU A 128 4.39 2.39 11.82
C LEU A 128 5.64 2.58 12.68
N GLY A 129 6.81 2.60 12.05
CA GLY A 129 8.01 3.11 12.68
C GLY A 129 8.04 4.64 12.56
N GLY A 130 8.51 5.34 13.58
CA GLY A 130 8.67 6.79 13.56
C GLY A 130 9.98 7.20 14.23
N CYS A 131 10.67 8.18 13.65
CA CYS A 131 11.81 8.83 14.25
C CYS A 131 11.39 10.20 14.78
N LEU A 132 11.49 10.41 16.10
CA LEU A 132 11.26 11.72 16.72
C LEU A 132 12.55 12.54 16.62
N ALA A 133 12.68 13.31 15.54
CA ALA A 133 13.87 14.07 15.20
C ALA A 133 13.81 15.55 15.65
N ASP A 134 13.14 15.85 16.77
CA ASP A 134 13.13 17.18 17.38
C ASP A 134 14.55 17.63 17.78
N ASP A 135 14.80 18.94 17.78
CA ASP A 135 16.06 19.54 18.23
C ASP A 135 16.49 19.07 19.63
N MET A 136 17.81 19.08 19.87
CA MET A 136 18.38 18.73 21.18
C MET A 136 17.93 19.73 22.25
N GLY A 137 17.57 19.24 23.44
CA GLY A 137 17.10 20.09 24.56
C GLY A 137 15.58 20.29 24.65
N LEU A 138 14.79 19.83 23.67
CA LEU A 138 13.33 19.99 23.66
C LEU A 138 12.56 19.01 24.59
N GLY A 139 13.27 18.13 25.30
CA GLY A 139 12.65 17.22 26.28
C GLY A 139 11.93 16.02 25.66
N LYS A 140 12.52 15.40 24.63
CA LYS A 140 12.01 14.18 23.96
C LYS A 140 11.66 13.04 24.93
N SER A 141 12.43 12.87 26.01
CA SER A 141 12.19 11.83 27.02
C SER A 141 10.80 11.93 27.64
N VAL A 142 10.28 13.14 27.89
CA VAL A 142 8.95 13.34 28.49
C VAL A 142 7.84 13.01 27.50
N GLN A 143 8.12 13.02 26.18
CA GLN A 143 7.16 12.64 25.14
C GLN A 143 7.07 11.11 24.94
N THR A 144 8.09 10.35 25.34
CA THR A 144 8.15 8.88 25.14
C THR A 144 7.75 8.07 26.38
N LEU A 145 7.92 8.64 27.59
CA LEU A 145 7.60 7.99 28.87
C LEU A 145 6.09 7.99 29.16
#